data_AF-A0A3B8HXL1-F1
#
_entry.id   AF-A0A3B8HXL1-F1
#
_cell.length_a   1.000
_cell.length_b   1.000
_cell.length_c   1.000
_cell.angle_alpha   90.00
_cell.angle_beta   90.00
_cell.angle_gamma   90.00
#
_symmetry.space_group_name_H-M   'P 1'
#
loop_
_entity.id
_entity.type
_entity.pdbx_description
1 polymer ?
#
loop_
_entity_poly.entity_id
_entity_poly.type
_entity_poly.pdbx_seq_one_letter_code
_entity_poly.pdbx_strand_id
1 'polypeptide(L)'
;MKTKKVDFTLVVIIGLLALSLCFSTAAPSYSYASPVLSWSTNPSITENESIDVAHTDCIAEGSYLTITVTNAYPGYESNIVGEVVNTVGFPINLSDLTLTNNHPDFINVTAARSGGSSLDPGESFTVDVNLKVTDQAEQNRTGENAYTFQIVLTAQQQSGGDNDNGGD
;
A
#
# COMPACT_ATOMS: atom_id res chain seq x y z
N MET A 1 -26.43 -39.53 -26.00
CA MET A 1 -25.27 -38.78 -26.53
C MET A 1 -25.78 -37.48 -27.15
N LYS A 2 -25.13 -36.37 -26.77
CA LYS A 2 -25.24 -34.97 -27.26
C LYS A 2 -26.48 -34.16 -26.82
N THR A 3 -26.38 -33.47 -25.69
CA THR A 3 -26.03 -32.04 -25.44
C THR A 3 -27.24 -31.09 -25.57
N LYS A 4 -27.74 -30.63 -24.42
CA LYS A 4 -28.77 -29.60 -24.28
C LYS A 4 -28.19 -28.23 -24.64
N LYS A 5 -28.86 -27.49 -25.53
CA LYS A 5 -28.86 -26.03 -25.51
C LYS A 5 -30.01 -25.59 -24.61
N VAL A 6 -29.75 -24.68 -23.68
CA VAL A 6 -30.77 -24.04 -22.87
C VAL A 6 -30.69 -22.55 -23.18
N ASP A 7 -31.64 -22.09 -23.98
CA ASP A 7 -31.92 -20.68 -24.20
C ASP A 7 -32.98 -20.26 -23.18
N PHE A 8 -32.69 -19.22 -22.39
CA PHE A 8 -33.65 -18.61 -21.48
C PHE A 8 -34.18 -17.31 -22.08
N THR A 9 -35.44 -17.38 -22.47
CA THR A 9 -36.32 -16.30 -22.86
C THR A 9 -36.84 -15.54 -21.62
N LEU A 10 -37.28 -14.29 -21.86
CA LEU A 10 -38.13 -13.39 -21.03
C LEU A 10 -37.37 -12.57 -19.97
N VAL A 11 -37.52 -11.24 -19.88
CA VAL A 11 -38.78 -10.51 -19.68
C VAL A 11 -38.81 -9.15 -20.40
N VAL A 12 -39.91 -8.93 -21.11
CA VAL A 12 -40.40 -7.65 -21.65
C VAL A 12 -41.05 -6.85 -20.53
N ILE A 13 -40.88 -5.52 -20.47
CA ILE A 13 -41.99 -4.55 -20.28
C ILE A 13 -41.57 -3.14 -20.74
N ILE A 14 -42.53 -2.53 -21.42
CA ILE A 14 -42.59 -1.27 -22.15
C ILE A 14 -42.61 -0.06 -21.20
N GLY A 15 -42.00 1.07 -21.60
CA GLY A 15 -42.23 2.35 -20.92
C GLY A 15 -41.53 3.58 -21.52
N LEU A 16 -42.21 4.21 -22.49
CA LEU A 16 -42.22 5.66 -22.79
C LEU A 16 -40.96 6.35 -23.36
N LEU A 17 -41.11 6.93 -24.56
CA LEU A 17 -40.19 7.91 -25.15
C LEU A 17 -40.13 9.20 -24.32
N ALA A 18 -38.92 9.65 -23.99
CA ALA A 18 -38.60 11.06 -23.83
C ALA A 18 -37.23 11.33 -24.48
N LEU A 19 -37.26 11.95 -25.67
CA LEU A 19 -36.09 12.48 -26.34
C LEU A 19 -35.62 13.71 -25.52
N SER A 20 -34.68 13.50 -24.60
CA SER A 20 -33.96 14.57 -23.92
C SER A 20 -32.49 14.47 -24.26
N LEU A 21 -32.04 15.36 -25.13
CA LEU A 21 -30.62 15.66 -25.36
C LEU A 21 -30.05 16.26 -24.07
N CYS A 22 -29.70 15.41 -23.12
CA CYS A 22 -28.76 15.77 -22.06
C CYS A 22 -27.40 15.27 -22.50
N PHE A 23 -26.56 16.17 -23.00
CA PHE A 23 -25.11 15.99 -22.90
C PHE A 23 -24.78 15.95 -21.42
N SER A 24 -24.90 14.78 -20.81
CA SER A 24 -24.25 14.53 -19.54
C SER A 24 -22.81 14.24 -19.88
N THR A 25 -21.94 15.23 -19.68
CA THR A 25 -20.53 14.93 -19.42
C THR A 25 -20.54 14.09 -18.15
N ALA A 26 -20.62 12.78 -18.33
CA ALA A 26 -20.36 11.84 -17.26
C ALA A 26 -18.90 12.06 -16.89
N ALA A 27 -18.66 12.91 -15.89
CA ALA A 27 -17.44 12.84 -15.13
C ALA A 27 -17.33 11.37 -14.70
N PRO A 28 -16.23 10.67 -15.01
CA PRO A 28 -16.09 9.30 -14.59
C PRO A 28 -16.26 9.26 -13.07
N SER A 29 -17.34 8.63 -12.62
CA SER A 29 -17.52 8.25 -11.24
C SER A 29 -16.49 7.15 -10.96
N TYR A 30 -15.30 7.56 -10.52
CA TYR A 30 -14.29 6.64 -10.01
C TYR A 30 -14.91 5.94 -8.79
N SER A 31 -15.19 4.64 -8.93
CA SER A 31 -15.55 3.78 -7.82
C SER A 31 -14.33 3.66 -6.91
N TYR A 32 -14.44 4.19 -5.69
CA TYR A 32 -13.40 4.23 -4.64
C TYR A 32 -13.04 2.85 -4.06
N ALA A 33 -13.10 1.78 -4.85
CA ALA A 33 -12.72 0.43 -4.42
C ALA A 33 -11.27 0.07 -4.81
N SER A 34 -10.58 0.88 -5.62
CA SER A 34 -9.16 0.71 -5.90
C SER A 34 -8.31 1.37 -4.80
N PRO A 35 -7.20 0.76 -4.37
CA PRO A 35 -6.34 1.35 -3.35
C PRO A 35 -5.77 2.68 -3.85
N VAL A 36 -5.69 3.66 -2.94
CA VAL A 36 -5.15 4.99 -3.25
C VAL A 36 -3.63 4.94 -3.43
N LEU A 37 -2.98 4.07 -2.66
CA LEU A 37 -1.55 3.78 -2.71
C LEU A 37 -1.35 2.30 -2.99
N SER A 38 -0.35 1.99 -3.81
CA SER A 38 0.17 0.63 -3.92
C SER A 38 1.65 0.64 -3.65
N TRP A 39 2.08 -0.19 -2.72
CA TRP A 39 3.48 -0.59 -2.63
C TRP A 39 3.85 -1.51 -3.80
N SER A 40 5.10 -1.48 -4.23
CA SER A 40 5.67 -2.53 -5.06
C SER A 40 5.54 -3.87 -4.33
N THR A 41 5.11 -4.91 -5.04
CA THR A 41 4.95 -6.26 -4.48
C THR A 41 6.28 -6.92 -4.14
N ASN A 42 7.39 -6.37 -4.63
CA ASN A 42 8.74 -6.90 -4.47
C ASN A 42 9.68 -5.80 -3.93
N PRO A 43 9.60 -5.45 -2.64
CA PRO A 43 10.61 -4.58 -2.03
C PRO A 43 12.00 -5.22 -2.13
N SER A 44 13.03 -4.41 -2.34
CA SER A 44 14.41 -4.91 -2.36
C SER A 44 14.93 -5.01 -0.93
N ILE A 45 15.54 -6.16 -0.60
CA ILE A 45 16.11 -6.44 0.71
C ILE A 45 17.61 -6.65 0.54
N THR A 46 18.41 -5.95 1.34
CA THR A 46 19.87 -6.13 1.41
C THR A 46 20.26 -6.47 2.84
N GLU A 47 20.95 -7.59 3.02
CA GLU A 47 21.32 -8.13 4.33
C GLU A 47 22.85 -8.21 4.47
N ASN A 48 23.36 -8.03 5.69
CA ASN A 48 24.77 -8.27 5.99
C ASN A 48 24.96 -9.72 6.45
N GLU A 49 25.09 -10.64 5.49
CA GLU A 49 25.29 -12.06 5.75
C GLU A 49 26.67 -12.32 6.38
N SER A 50 26.72 -12.46 7.71
CA SER A 50 27.90 -12.99 8.40
C SER A 50 27.67 -14.38 8.98
N ILE A 51 26.41 -14.78 9.19
CA ILE A 51 25.99 -16.12 9.65
C ILE A 51 24.65 -16.45 8.97
N ASP A 52 24.62 -17.55 8.21
CA ASP A 52 23.53 -17.99 7.34
C ASP A 52 22.37 -18.61 8.16
N VAL A 53 21.50 -17.76 8.72
CA VAL A 53 20.33 -18.23 9.48
C VAL A 53 19.19 -17.22 9.63
N ALA A 54 19.47 -15.91 9.74
CA ALA A 54 18.45 -14.88 9.84
C ALA A 54 17.90 -14.53 8.46
N HIS A 55 16.62 -14.20 8.36
CA HIS A 55 15.98 -13.87 7.09
C HIS A 55 14.87 -12.83 7.30
N THR A 56 14.85 -11.80 6.44
CA THR A 56 13.81 -10.77 6.43
C THR A 56 12.86 -10.98 5.25
N ASP A 57 11.57 -11.06 5.56
CA ASP A 57 10.48 -11.09 4.57
C ASP A 57 9.60 -9.84 4.68
N CYS A 58 9.06 -9.42 3.54
CA CYS A 58 8.17 -8.28 3.46
C CYS A 58 6.91 -8.61 2.66
N ILE A 59 5.75 -8.20 3.18
CA ILE A 59 4.46 -8.30 2.48
C ILE A 59 3.85 -6.90 2.45
N ALA A 60 3.58 -6.41 1.24
CA ALA A 60 2.97 -5.12 1.03
C ALA A 60 1.52 -5.28 0.57
N GLU A 61 0.57 -4.72 1.33
CA GLU A 61 -0.86 -4.84 1.09
C GLU A 61 -1.58 -3.51 1.39
N GLY A 62 -2.15 -2.89 0.36
CA GLY A 62 -2.82 -1.60 0.48
C GLY A 62 -1.91 -0.53 1.09
N SER A 63 -2.28 -0.02 2.27
CA SER A 63 -1.55 1.01 3.02
C SER A 63 -0.44 0.46 3.94
N TYR A 64 -0.23 -0.85 3.97
CA TYR A 64 0.62 -1.51 4.93
C TYR A 64 1.82 -2.18 4.28
N LEU A 65 3.00 -2.00 4.87
CA LEU A 65 4.16 -2.85 4.67
C LEU A 65 4.40 -3.63 5.96
N THR A 66 4.21 -4.94 5.90
CA THR A 66 4.46 -5.86 7.02
C THR A 66 5.81 -6.50 6.84
N ILE A 67 6.66 -6.39 7.85
CA ILE A 67 8.03 -6.90 7.85
C ILE A 67 8.11 -8.02 8.88
N THR A 68 8.65 -9.18 8.48
CA THR A 68 8.88 -10.33 9.34
C THR A 68 10.37 -10.65 9.35
N VAL A 69 10.98 -10.66 10.53
CA VAL A 69 12.37 -11.12 10.70
C VAL A 69 12.35 -12.46 11.40
N THR A 70 12.82 -13.49 10.71
CA THR A 70 12.97 -14.85 11.25
C THR A 70 14.40 -15.10 11.66
N ASN A 71 14.55 -15.86 12.76
CA ASN A 71 15.82 -16.34 13.26
C ASN A 71 16.88 -15.23 13.44
N ALA A 72 16.43 -14.06 13.91
CA ALA A 72 17.26 -12.91 14.19
C ALA A 72 18.39 -13.27 15.18
N TYR A 73 19.57 -12.67 14.98
CA TYR A 73 20.70 -12.78 15.90
C TYR A 73 21.36 -11.40 16.10
N PRO A 74 21.97 -11.15 17.27
CA PRO A 74 22.66 -9.89 17.54
C PRO A 74 23.65 -9.51 16.44
N GLY A 75 23.54 -8.27 15.95
CA GLY A 75 24.40 -7.75 14.87
C GLY A 75 23.88 -8.01 13.45
N TYR A 76 22.79 -8.76 13.29
CA TYR A 76 22.08 -8.83 12.00
C TYR A 76 21.46 -7.48 11.65
N GLU A 77 21.64 -7.07 10.39
CA GLU A 77 21.12 -5.83 9.84
C GLU A 77 20.49 -6.11 8.47
N SER A 78 19.36 -5.44 8.21
CA SER A 78 18.71 -5.46 6.89
C SER A 78 18.28 -4.05 6.51
N ASN A 79 18.38 -3.76 5.22
CA ASN A 79 17.85 -2.57 4.60
C ASN A 79 16.77 -2.99 3.59
N ILE A 80 15.59 -2.43 3.73
CA ILE A 80 14.43 -2.69 2.87
C ILE A 80 14.11 -1.38 2.14
N VAL A 81 14.01 -1.45 0.82
CA VAL A 81 13.54 -0.34 -0.01
C VAL A 81 12.25 -0.74 -0.70
N GLY A 82 11.17 -0.03 -0.36
CA GLY A 82 9.87 -0.20 -1.02
C GLY A 82 9.52 1.03 -1.86
N GLU A 83 9.00 0.81 -3.06
CA GLU A 83 8.43 1.88 -3.90
C GLU A 83 6.93 1.98 -3.64
N VAL A 84 6.42 3.20 -3.52
CA VAL A 84 4.99 3.48 -3.36
C VAL A 84 4.52 4.39 -4.49
N VAL A 85 3.44 4.02 -5.15
CA VAL A 85 2.89 4.72 -6.32
C VAL A 85 1.48 5.25 -6.05
N ASN A 86 1.19 6.48 -6.49
CA ASN A 86 -0.18 6.97 -6.58
C ASN A 86 -0.89 6.31 -7.76
N THR A 87 -1.82 5.39 -7.48
CA THR A 87 -2.55 4.63 -8.50
C THR A 87 -3.88 5.27 -8.90
N VAL A 88 -4.26 6.40 -8.31
CA VAL A 88 -5.52 7.09 -8.63
C VAL A 88 -5.31 8.26 -9.61
N GLY A 89 -6.38 8.65 -10.28
CA GLY A 89 -6.35 9.69 -11.33
C GLY A 89 -6.32 11.14 -10.83
N PHE A 90 -6.07 11.38 -9.54
CA PHE A 90 -6.02 12.71 -8.93
C PHE A 90 -4.87 12.84 -7.92
N PRO A 91 -4.37 14.06 -7.66
CA PRO A 91 -3.33 14.30 -6.66
C PRO A 91 -3.79 13.93 -5.25
N ILE A 92 -2.86 13.40 -4.45
CA ILE A 92 -3.11 12.97 -3.08
C ILE A 92 -2.15 13.67 -2.10
N ASN A 93 -2.62 13.87 -0.87
CA ASN A 93 -1.81 14.21 0.28
C ASN A 93 -1.49 12.96 1.08
N LEU A 94 -0.23 12.80 1.48
CA LEU A 94 0.30 11.66 2.23
C LEU A 94 0.37 12.00 3.72
N SER A 95 -0.02 11.07 4.58
CA SER A 95 0.29 11.15 6.02
C SER A 95 1.79 10.99 6.26
N ASP A 96 2.24 11.25 7.49
CA ASP A 96 3.55 10.76 7.92
C ASP A 96 3.56 9.22 7.99
N LEU A 97 4.77 8.65 7.91
CA LEU A 97 4.98 7.22 8.13
C LEU A 97 4.74 6.89 9.60
N THR A 98 3.89 5.91 9.86
CA THR A 98 3.72 5.35 11.19
C THR A 98 4.38 3.98 11.27
N LEU A 99 5.28 3.80 12.22
CA LEU A 99 5.93 2.52 12.50
C LEU A 99 5.38 1.93 13.79
N THR A 100 4.82 0.72 13.69
CA THR A 100 4.45 -0.09 14.84
C THR A 100 5.50 -1.18 15.04
N ASN A 101 6.23 -1.08 16.15
CA ASN A 101 7.23 -2.07 16.57
C ASN A 101 6.79 -2.66 17.91
N ASN A 102 6.35 -3.92 17.90
CA ASN A 102 5.94 -4.64 19.10
C ASN A 102 7.13 -5.24 19.90
N HIS A 103 8.36 -5.04 19.40
CA HIS A 103 9.59 -5.63 19.87
C HIS A 103 10.75 -4.61 19.96
N PRO A 104 10.54 -3.41 20.55
CA PRO A 104 11.50 -2.32 20.49
C PRO A 104 12.84 -2.62 21.17
N ASP A 105 12.85 -3.50 22.16
CA ASP A 105 14.08 -3.89 22.87
C ASP A 105 14.95 -4.87 22.06
N PHE A 106 14.35 -5.57 21.09
CA PHE A 106 14.97 -6.68 20.35
C PHE A 106 15.46 -6.26 18.97
N ILE A 107 14.69 -5.41 18.28
CA ILE A 107 15.04 -4.93 16.94
C ILE A 107 14.73 -3.45 16.87
N ASN A 108 15.77 -2.66 16.61
CA ASN A 108 15.64 -1.25 16.30
C ASN A 108 15.21 -1.13 14.84
N VAL A 109 14.10 -0.44 14.60
CA VAL A 109 13.57 -0.22 13.25
C VAL A 109 13.41 1.28 13.03
N THR A 110 13.89 1.77 11.89
CA THR A 110 13.71 3.15 11.44
C THR A 110 13.17 3.14 10.03
N ALA A 111 12.29 4.09 9.71
CA ALA A 111 11.71 4.24 8.38
C ALA A 111 11.74 5.70 7.95
N ALA A 112 12.13 5.95 6.70
CA ALA A 112 12.16 7.27 6.10
C ALA A 112 11.63 7.18 4.66
N ARG A 113 11.06 8.28 4.16
CA ARG A 113 10.64 8.40 2.75
C ARG A 113 11.44 9.47 2.03
N SER A 114 11.63 9.30 0.73
CA SER A 114 12.33 10.26 -0.14
C SER A 114 11.44 11.37 -0.70
N GLY A 115 10.11 11.22 -0.62
CA GLY A 115 9.12 12.12 -1.22
C GLY A 115 8.54 13.19 -0.30
N GLY A 116 7.78 14.12 -0.90
CA GLY A 116 7.06 15.19 -0.21
C GLY A 116 5.76 14.73 0.45
N SER A 117 4.96 15.68 0.92
CA SER A 117 3.65 15.43 1.54
C SER A 117 2.52 15.23 0.51
N SER A 118 2.80 15.37 -0.78
CA SER A 118 1.82 15.21 -1.86
C SER A 118 2.42 14.41 -3.03
N LEU A 119 1.56 13.76 -3.81
CA LEU A 119 1.96 12.92 -4.94
C LEU A 119 0.95 13.04 -6.08
N ASP A 120 1.43 13.38 -7.29
CA ASP A 120 0.57 13.46 -8.47
C ASP A 120 0.23 12.06 -9.03
N PRO A 121 -0.80 11.92 -9.88
CA PRO A 121 -1.17 10.64 -10.48
C PRO A 121 0.00 9.95 -11.20
N GLY A 122 0.28 8.69 -10.84
CA GLY A 122 1.34 7.89 -11.44
C GLY A 122 2.75 8.21 -10.96
N GLU A 123 2.94 9.23 -10.11
CA GLU A 123 4.22 9.46 -9.45
C GLU A 123 4.48 8.43 -8.35
N SER A 124 5.76 8.23 -8.05
CA SER A 124 6.22 7.30 -7.02
C SER A 124 7.30 7.93 -6.13
N PHE A 125 7.46 7.35 -4.95
CA PHE A 125 8.57 7.65 -4.04
C PHE A 125 9.03 6.37 -3.36
N THR A 126 10.20 6.43 -2.72
CA THR A 126 10.76 5.29 -1.98
C THR A 126 10.57 5.46 -0.48
N VAL A 127 10.38 4.33 0.20
CA VAL A 127 10.49 4.20 1.65
C VAL A 127 11.68 3.29 1.94
N ASP A 128 12.63 3.83 2.69
CA ASP A 128 13.82 3.16 3.19
C ASP A 128 13.58 2.75 4.65
N VAL A 129 13.71 1.45 4.92
CA VAL A 129 13.57 0.88 6.26
C VAL A 129 14.90 0.24 6.64
N ASN A 130 15.44 0.65 7.78
CA ASN A 130 16.63 0.03 8.34
C ASN A 130 16.26 -0.70 9.62
N LEU A 131 16.67 -1.95 9.70
CA LEU A 131 16.48 -2.78 10.88
C LEU A 131 17.82 -3.31 11.40
N LYS A 132 17.99 -3.23 12.71
CA LYS A 132 19.20 -3.64 13.43
C LYS A 132 18.81 -4.45 14.65
N VAL A 133 19.23 -5.70 14.66
CA VAL A 133 18.97 -6.64 15.76
C VAL A 133 19.91 -6.34 16.92
N THR A 134 19.34 -6.23 18.12
CA THR A 134 20.08 -5.93 19.36
C THR A 134 20.61 -7.20 20.00
N ASP A 135 21.48 -7.04 21.01
CA ASP A 135 21.99 -8.13 21.83
C ASP A 135 20.92 -8.85 22.66
N GLN A 136 19.71 -8.28 22.76
CA GLN A 136 18.61 -8.88 23.51
C GLN A 136 17.76 -9.84 22.66
N ALA A 137 17.91 -9.82 21.33
CA ALA A 137 17.11 -10.63 20.43
C ALA A 137 17.30 -12.13 20.67
N GLU A 138 16.19 -12.85 20.68
CA GLU A 138 16.19 -14.29 20.83
C GLU A 138 16.36 -14.95 19.45
N GLN A 139 17.34 -15.85 19.36
CA GLN A 139 17.56 -16.67 18.17
C GLN A 139 16.46 -17.72 18.00
N ASN A 140 16.34 -18.28 16.79
CA ASN A 140 15.41 -19.36 16.43
C ASN A 140 13.91 -18.97 16.50
N ARG A 141 13.58 -17.68 16.52
CA ARG A 141 12.20 -17.20 16.40
C ARG A 141 11.71 -17.31 14.95
N THR A 142 10.78 -18.20 14.67
CA THR A 142 10.23 -18.47 13.32
C THR A 142 8.71 -18.61 13.35
N GLY A 143 8.06 -18.54 12.19
CA GLY A 143 6.61 -18.69 12.06
C GLY A 143 5.86 -17.64 12.90
N GLU A 144 4.87 -18.07 13.69
CA GLU A 144 4.08 -17.18 14.56
C GLU A 144 4.91 -16.46 15.64
N ASN A 145 6.11 -16.96 15.96
CA ASN A 145 7.00 -16.34 16.93
C ASN A 145 7.99 -15.37 16.31
N ALA A 146 8.04 -15.24 14.98
CA ALA A 146 8.94 -14.32 14.31
C ALA A 146 8.71 -12.87 14.77
N TYR A 147 9.74 -12.03 14.65
CA TYR A 147 9.60 -10.60 14.95
C TYR A 147 8.82 -9.93 13.82
N THR A 148 7.74 -9.24 14.15
CA THR A 148 6.87 -8.57 13.17
C THR A 148 6.74 -7.08 13.44
N PHE A 149 6.75 -6.32 12.34
CA PHE A 149 6.65 -4.86 12.35
C PHE A 149 5.72 -4.42 11.24
N GLN A 150 5.06 -3.28 11.44
CA GLN A 150 4.18 -2.72 10.42
C GLN A 150 4.51 -1.25 10.19
N ILE A 151 4.71 -0.91 8.93
CA ILE A 151 4.76 0.47 8.47
C ILE A 151 3.43 0.78 7.81
N VAL A 152 2.81 1.87 8.24
CA VAL A 152 1.53 2.35 7.72
C VAL A 152 1.76 3.69 7.03
N LEU A 153 1.21 3.81 5.82
CA LEU A 153 1.11 5.06 5.12
C LEU A 153 -0.31 5.24 4.57
N THR A 154 -0.93 6.37 4.90
CA THR A 154 -2.27 6.71 4.43
C THR A 154 -2.22 7.90 3.47
N ALA A 155 -3.24 7.97 2.61
CA ALA A 155 -3.39 9.05 1.66
C ALA A 155 -4.83 9.54 1.61
N GLN A 156 -4.99 10.82 1.30
CA GLN A 156 -6.30 11.45 1.09
C GLN A 156 -6.25 12.30 -0.18
N GLN A 157 -7.37 12.44 -0.87
CA GLN A 157 -7.46 13.31 -2.03
C GLN A 157 -7.09 14.75 -1.65
N GLN A 158 -6.28 15.41 -2.47
CA GLN A 158 -6.06 16.84 -2.33
C GLN A 158 -7.36 17.56 -2.72
N SER A 159 -8.04 18.17 -1.75
CA SER A 159 -9.24 18.97 -2.01
C SER A 159 -8.84 20.21 -2.80
N GLY A 160 -9.39 20.37 -4.00
CA GLY A 160 -9.23 21.62 -4.76
C GLY A 160 -9.89 22.73 -3.98
N GLY A 161 -9.14 23.77 -3.63
CA GLY A 161 -9.72 24.96 -3.03
C GLY A 161 -10.63 25.61 -4.07
N ASP A 162 -11.95 25.52 -3.88
CA ASP A 162 -12.90 26.37 -4.58
C ASP A 162 -12.66 27.80 -4.09
N ASN A 163 -11.83 28.54 -4.82
CA ASN A 163 -11.79 30.00 -4.73
C ASN A 163 -13.03 30.56 -5.45
N ASP A 164 -14.19 30.39 -4.83
CA ASP A 164 -15.39 31.18 -5.16
C ASP A 164 -15.19 32.62 -4.66
N ASN A 165 -14.33 33.36 -5.35
CA ASN A 165 -14.29 34.82 -5.25
C ASN A 165 -15.15 35.40 -6.38
N GLY A 166 -16.48 35.24 -6.23
CA GLY A 166 -17.49 35.77 -7.13
C GLY A 166 -18.40 36.76 -6.40
N GLY A 167 -17.82 37.85 -5.91
CA GLY A 167 -18.56 39.01 -5.42
C GLY A 167 -18.41 40.18 -6.40
N ASP A 168 -19.46 40.44 -7.17
CA ASP A 168 -19.91 41.77 -7.60
C ASP A 168 -21.36 41.69 -8.12
#